data_AF-A0A2V5UGE9-F1
#
_entry.id   AF-A0A2V5UGE9-F1
#
_cell.length_a   1.000
_cell.length_b   1.000
_cell.length_c   1.000
_cell.angle_alpha   90.00
_cell.angle_beta   90.00
_cell.angle_gamma   90.00
#
_symmetry.space_group_name_H-M   'P 1'
#
loop_
_entity.id
_entity.type
_entity.pdbx_description
1 polymer ?
#
loop_
_entity_poly.entity_id
_entity_poly.type
_entity_poly.pdbx_seq_one_letter_code
_entity_poly.pdbx_strand_id
1 'polypeptide(L)' 'MAIFQQLNERGITVIMVTHEPDIAAYAKRNVMMRDGVILNDHPVSQRSDAASQLKHDGVME' A
#
# COMPACT_ATOMS: atom_id res chain seq x y z
N MET A 1 -1.02 1.21 -7.88
CA MET A 1 -0.38 0.35 -6.84
C MET A 1 -0.07 -1.09 -7.27
N ALA A 2 -0.63 -1.62 -8.38
CA ALA A 2 -0.53 -3.04 -8.74
C ALA A 2 0.91 -3.56 -8.92
N ILE A 3 1.77 -2.82 -9.63
CA ILE A 3 3.17 -3.24 -9.85
C ILE A 3 3.92 -3.37 -8.51
N PHE A 4 3.77 -2.41 -7.60
CA PHE A 4 4.43 -2.45 -6.29
C PHE A 4 3.93 -3.61 -5.42
N GLN A 5 2.62 -3.91 -5.45
CA GLN A 5 2.10 -5.08 -4.76
C GLN A 5 2.67 -6.37 -5.34
N GLN A 6 2.75 -6.50 -6.68
CA GLN A 6 3.36 -7.67 -7.33
C GLN A 6 4.83 -7.85 -6.96
N LEU A 7 5.62 -6.77 -6.97
CA LEU A 7 7.03 -6.83 -6.55
C LEU A 7 7.13 -7.26 -5.08
N ASN A 8 6.25 -6.73 -4.21
CA ASN A 8 6.23 -7.11 -2.81
C ASN A 8 5.84 -8.58 -2.58
N GLU A 9 4.91 -9.13 -3.36
CA GLU A 9 4.58 -10.56 -3.30
C GLU A 9 5.70 -11.46 -3.87
N ARG A 10 6.58 -10.93 -4.73
CA ARG A 10 7.79 -11.63 -5.20
C ARG A 10 8.95 -11.57 -4.19
N GLY A 11 8.72 -11.03 -2.99
CA GLY A 11 9.71 -10.97 -1.92
C GLY A 11 10.53 -9.68 -1.88
N ILE A 12 10.24 -8.69 -2.73
CA ILE A 12 10.93 -7.39 -2.70
C ILE A 12 10.34 -6.51 -1.58
N THR A 13 11.19 -5.96 -0.72
CA THR A 13 10.72 -4.99 0.28
C THR A 13 10.48 -3.63 -0.39
N VAL A 14 9.27 -3.11 -0.24
CA VAL A 14 8.90 -1.77 -0.75
C VAL A 14 8.55 -0.89 0.44
N ILE A 15 9.22 0.26 0.54
CA ILE A 15 8.85 1.33 1.46
C ILE A 15 8.38 2.50 0.60
N MET A 16 7.21 3.03 0.92
CA MET A 16 6.59 4.13 0.20
C MET A 16 6.08 5.15 1.20
N VAL A 17 6.32 6.43 0.90
CA VAL A 17 5.82 7.56 1.68
C VAL A 17 4.69 8.20 0.91
N THR A 18 3.54 8.37 1.54
CA THR A 18 2.37 9.03 0.95
C THR A 18 1.62 9.82 2.02
N HIS A 19 0.92 10.87 1.58
CA HIS A 19 -0.04 11.61 2.40
C HIS A 19 -1.49 11.17 2.12
N GLU A 20 -1.69 10.27 1.15
CA GLU A 20 -2.98 9.82 0.65
C GLU A 20 -3.38 8.50 1.34
N PRO A 21 -4.46 8.47 2.16
CA PRO A 21 -4.84 7.28 2.94
C PRO A 21 -5.27 6.08 2.09
N ASP A 22 -5.87 6.32 0.94
CA ASP A 22 -6.26 5.30 -0.04
C ASP A 22 -5.04 4.60 -0.64
N ILE A 23 -3.95 5.33 -0.89
CA ILE A 23 -2.66 4.75 -1.31
C ILE A 23 -2.05 3.90 -0.17
N ALA A 24 -2.14 4.36 1.08
CA ALA A 24 -1.64 3.61 2.23
C ALA A 24 -2.40 2.29 2.45
N ALA A 25 -3.68 2.21 2.08
CA ALA A 25 -4.49 0.99 2.20
C ALA A 25 -3.95 -0.19 1.36
N TYR A 26 -3.07 0.06 0.37
CA TYR A 26 -2.41 -0.99 -0.42
C TYR A 26 -1.14 -1.55 0.21
N ALA A 27 -0.67 -1.02 1.34
CA ALA A 27 0.51 -1.53 2.04
C ALA A 27 0.15 -2.70 2.98
N LYS A 28 1.14 -3.51 3.37
CA LYS A 28 0.97 -4.55 4.41
C LYS A 28 0.98 -3.96 5.83
N ARG A 29 1.60 -2.80 6.01
CA ARG A 29 1.82 -2.11 7.30
C ARG A 29 1.86 -0.61 7.06
N ASN A 30 1.22 0.14 7.95
CA ASN A 30 1.24 1.60 7.93
C ASN A 30 2.00 2.12 9.15
N VAL A 31 2.95 3.03 8.90
CA VAL A 31 3.69 3.75 9.93
C VAL A 31 3.41 5.23 9.73
N MET A 32 2.78 5.88 10.71
CA MET A 32 2.60 7.32 10.71
C MET A 32 3.64 7.97 11.61
N MET A 33 4.31 8.99 11.06
CA MET A 33 5.34 9.74 11.76
C MET A 33 5.02 11.23 11.75
N ARG A 34 5.45 11.92 12.78
CA ARG A 34 5.38 13.39 12.88
C ARG A 34 6.52 13.88 13.76
N ASP A 35 7.17 14.96 13.37
CA ASP A 35 8.22 15.61 14.19
C ASP A 35 9.30 14.63 14.68
N GLY A 36 9.69 13.67 13.83
CA GLY A 36 10.71 12.65 14.15
C GLY A 36 10.24 11.49 15.02
N VAL A 37 8.98 11.44 15.44
CA VAL A 37 8.41 10.36 16.27
C VAL A 37 7.42 9.50 15.48
N ILE A 38 7.37 8.20 15.82
CA ILE A 38 6.33 7.28 15.33
C ILE A 38 5.08 7.49 16.18
N LEU A 39 3.98 7.89 15.54
CA LEU A 39 2.69 8.10 16.19
C LEU A 39 1.83 6.83 16.17
N ASN A 40 1.89 6.07 15.08
CA ASN A 40 1.14 4.83 14.92
C ASN A 40 1.90 3.86 14.02
N ASP A 41 1.75 2.59 14.31
CA ASP A 41 2.41 1.50 13.63
C ASP A 41 1.54 0.24 13.71
N HIS A 42 0.94 -0.16 12.59
CA HIS A 42 0.01 -1.28 12.57
C HIS A 42 0.00 -2.01 11.22
N PRO A 43 -0.29 -3.33 11.23
CA PRO A 43 -0.61 -4.06 10.01
C PRO A 43 -1.94 -3.56 9.43
N VAL A 44 -2.05 -3.56 8.10
CA VAL A 44 -3.32 -3.25 7.42
C VAL A 44 -4.12 -4.55 7.32
N SER A 45 -5.21 -4.66 8.10
CA SER A 45 -6.03 -5.88 8.20
C SER A 45 -6.83 -6.17 6.93
N GLN A 46 -7.28 -5.13 6.22
CA GLN A 46 -8.03 -5.23 4.97
C GLN A 46 -7.29 -4.47 3.88
N ARG A 47 -6.21 -5.08 3.39
CA ARG A 47 -5.37 -4.48 2.35
C ARG A 47 -6.14 -4.43 1.02
N SER A 48 -6.17 -3.27 0.37
CA SER A 48 -6.74 -3.11 -0.96
C SER A 48 -5.95 -3.90 -2.00
N ASP A 49 -6.63 -4.50 -2.98
CA ASP A 49 -6.00 -5.19 -4.12
C ASP A 49 -6.03 -4.28 -5.36
N ALA A 50 -4.85 -3.76 -5.70
CA ALA A 50 -4.71 -2.86 -6.82
C ALA A 50 -4.90 -3.53 -8.18
N ALA A 51 -4.62 -4.83 -8.31
CA ALA A 51 -4.84 -5.54 -9.56
C ALA A 51 -6.34 -5.75 -9.80
N SER A 52 -7.09 -6.07 -8.74
CA SER A 52 -8.56 -6.18 -8.79
C SER A 52 -9.22 -4.83 -9.12
N GLN A 53 -8.74 -3.73 -8.53
CA GLN A 53 -9.28 -2.40 -8.81
C GLN A 53 -9.05 -1.96 -10.26
N LEU A 54 -7.86 -2.16 -10.82
CA LEU A 54 -7.59 -1.81 -12.23
C LEU A 54 -8.45 -2.58 -13.24
N LYS A 55 -8.79 -3.84 -12.93
CA LYS A 55 -9.72 -4.64 -13.74
C LYS A 55 -11.14 -4.07 -13.69
N HIS A 56 -11.58 -3.62 -12.52
CA HIS A 56 -12.87 -2.97 -12.36
C HIS A 56 -12.93 -1.65 -13.14
N ASP A 57 -11.84 -0.90 -13.14
CA ASP A 57 -11.73 0.40 -13.80
C ASP A 57 -11.52 0.30 -15.33
N GLY A 58 -11.44 -0.92 -15.88
CA GLY A 58 -11.23 -1.17 -17.32
C GLY A 58 -9.84 -0.79 -17.84
N VAL A 59 -8.86 -0.64 -16.94
CA VAL A 59 -7.49 -0.20 -17.27
C VAL A 59 -6.56 -1.39 -17.57
N MET A 60 -6.92 -2.60 -17.14
CA MET A 60 -6.20 -3.83 -17.47
C MET A 60 -7.14 -4.87 -18.07
N GLU A 61 -6.98 -5.13 -19.38
CA GLU A 61 -7.49 -6.31 -20.09
C GLU A 61 -6.59 -7.53 -19.88
#